data_AF-A0A242M8H7-F1
#
_entry.id   AF-A0A242M8H7-F1
#
_cell.length_a   1.000
_cell.length_b   1.000
_cell.length_c   1.000
_cell.angle_alpha   90.00
_cell.angle_beta   90.00
_cell.angle_gamma   90.00
#
_symmetry.space_group_name_H-M   'P 1'
#
loop_
_entity.id
_entity.type
_entity.pdbx_description
1 polymer ?
#
loop_
_entity_poly.entity_id
_entity_poly.type
_entity_poly.pdbx_seq_one_letter_code
_entity_poly.pdbx_strand_id
1 'polypeptide(L)'
;MARENGLNANLVYTWRLRYLVQQQAEAVRLVPVAIVNEVSSLNESPAPSESEVARQQGSIEVRIGRAVVKVDGIVDAEMLRTVLGSLRS
;
A
#
# COMPACT_ATOMS: atom_id res chain seq x y z
N MET A 1 -27.51 7.67 12.79
CA MET A 1 -26.37 7.65 11.85
C MET A 1 -26.15 8.94 11.05
N ALA A 2 -27.13 9.54 10.35
CA ALA A 2 -26.96 10.88 9.74
C ALA A 2 -27.64 11.99 10.56
N ARG A 3 -28.95 11.82 10.82
CA ARG A 3 -29.76 12.76 11.61
C ARG A 3 -29.33 12.84 13.07
N GLU A 4 -28.93 11.72 13.67
CA GLU A 4 -28.34 11.65 15.01
C GLU A 4 -27.02 12.44 15.14
N ASN A 5 -26.31 12.67 14.03
CA ASN A 5 -25.09 13.48 13.98
C ASN A 5 -25.35 14.89 13.43
N GLY A 6 -26.61 15.30 13.27
CA GLY A 6 -26.98 16.61 12.70
C GLY A 6 -26.62 16.77 11.21
N LEU A 7 -26.29 15.68 10.51
CA LEU A 7 -25.85 15.70 9.12
C LEU A 7 -27.01 15.41 8.16
N ASN A 8 -27.02 16.10 7.03
CA ASN A 8 -27.98 15.88 5.95
C ASN A 8 -27.73 14.50 5.29
N ALA A 9 -28.74 13.64 5.28
CA ALA A 9 -28.64 12.30 4.72
C ALA A 9 -28.28 12.29 3.22
N ASN A 10 -28.73 13.28 2.45
CA ASN A 10 -28.42 13.38 1.03
C ASN A 10 -26.94 13.71 0.79
N LEU A 11 -26.31 14.47 1.68
CA LEU A 11 -24.87 14.74 1.63
C LEU A 11 -24.09 13.45 1.89
N VAL A 12 -24.46 12.70 2.93
CA VAL A 12 -23.81 11.42 3.26
C VAL A 12 -23.94 10.41 2.11
N TYR A 13 -25.11 10.32 1.48
CA TYR A 13 -25.31 9.48 0.29
C TYR A 13 -24.41 9.90 -0.87
N THR A 14 -24.38 11.20 -1.18
CA THR A 14 -23.59 11.75 -2.29
C THR A 14 -22.09 11.54 -2.06
N TRP A 15 -21.60 11.69 -0.83
CA TRP A 15 -20.20 11.46 -0.47
C TRP A 15 -19.83 9.98 -0.59
N ARG A 16 -20.68 9.07 -0.12
CA ARG A 16 -20.47 7.62 -0.27
C ARG A 16 -20.39 7.22 -1.73
N LEU A 17 -21.29 7.75 -2.56
CA LEU A 17 -21.30 7.46 -3.98
C LEU A 17 -20.02 7.95 -4.67
N ARG A 18 -19.58 9.18 -4.38
CA ARG A 18 -18.33 9.72 -4.91
C ARG A 18 -17.10 8.93 -4.47
N TYR A 19 -17.03 8.52 -3.20
CA TYR A 19 -15.94 7.71 -2.69
C TYR A 19 -15.81 6.36 -3.39
N LEU A 20 -16.93 5.68 -3.65
CA LEU A 20 -16.94 4.41 -4.39
C LEU A 20 -16.49 4.56 -5.85
N VAL A 21 -16.86 5.66 -6.50
CA VAL A 21 -16.41 5.97 -7.86
C VAL A 21 -14.91 6.25 -7.88
N GLN A 22 -14.39 6.99 -6.88
CA GLN A 22 -12.96 7.26 -6.74
C GLN A 22 -12.16 5.98 -6.45
N GLN A 23 -12.64 5.10 -5.57
CA GLN A 23 -12.00 3.79 -5.34
C GLN A 23 -11.92 2.93 -6.62
N GLN A 24 -12.96 2.97 -7.46
CA GLN A 24 -12.94 2.27 -8.75
C GLN A 24 -11.95 2.90 -9.74
N ALA A 25 -11.80 4.21 -9.74
CA ALA A 25 -10.84 4.91 -10.59
C ALA A 25 -9.38 4.72 -10.12
N GLU A 26 -9.16 4.61 -8.81
CA GLU A 26 -7.84 4.42 -8.19
C GLU A 26 -7.39 2.95 -8.19
N ALA A 27 -8.26 2.01 -8.56
CA ALA A 27 -7.90 0.63 -8.84
C ALA A 27 -7.10 0.53 -10.15
N VAL A 28 -5.86 1.03 -10.13
CA VAL A 28 -4.86 0.74 -11.15
C VAL A 28 -4.68 -0.77 -11.15
N ARG A 29 -5.17 -1.44 -12.19
CA ARG A 29 -4.94 -2.87 -12.40
C ARG A 29 -3.45 -3.09 -12.60
N LEU A 30 -2.78 -3.60 -11.57
CA LEU A 30 -1.42 -4.09 -11.67
C LEU A 30 -1.44 -5.30 -12.61
N VAL A 31 -0.78 -5.17 -13.77
CA VAL A 31 -0.62 -6.28 -14.71
C VAL A 31 0.55 -7.12 -14.21
N PRO A 32 0.33 -8.41 -13.88
CA PRO A 32 1.42 -9.27 -13.45
C PRO A 32 2.40 -9.45 -14.62
N VAL A 33 3.64 -9.00 -14.45
CA VAL A 33 4.73 -9.22 -15.39
C VAL A 33 5.51 -10.44 -14.92
N ALA A 34 5.44 -11.53 -15.69
CA ALA A 34 6.27 -12.70 -15.45
C ALA A 34 7.64 -12.49 -16.12
N ILE A 35 8.72 -12.58 -15.34
CA ILE A 35 10.08 -12.59 -15.87
C ILE A 35 10.38 -14.03 -16.28
N VAL A 36 10.38 -14.32 -17.58
CA VAL A 36 10.82 -15.62 -18.11
C VAL A 36 12.35 -15.63 -18.06
N ASN A 37 12.90 -16.32 -17.08
CA ASN A 37 14.35 -16.53 -17.01
C ASN A 37 14.69 -17.76 -17.88
N GLU A 38 15.17 -17.52 -19.09
CA GLU A 38 15.68 -18.58 -19.96
C GLU A 38 17.05 -19.05 -19.43
N VAL A 39 17.03 -19.91 -18.41
CA VAL A 39 18.21 -20.66 -17.99
C VAL A 39 18.01 -22.12 -18.34
N SER A 40 18.53 -22.45 -19.52
CA SER A 40 18.82 -23.82 -19.89
C SER A 40 19.98 -24.30 -19.02
N SER A 41 19.68 -25.06 -17.96
CA SER A 41 20.63 -26.01 -17.38
C SER A 41 19.92 -26.89 -16.36
N LEU A 42 19.92 -28.18 -16.68
CA LEU A 42 19.61 -29.30 -15.80
C LEU A 42 20.16 -29.08 -14.38
N ASN A 43 19.35 -29.55 -13.44
CA ASN A 43 19.77 -30.09 -12.15
C ASN A 43 20.17 -29.06 -11.09
N GLU A 44 19.24 -28.91 -10.14
CA GLU A 44 19.44 -28.90 -8.69
C GLU A 44 18.48 -27.87 -8.08
N SER A 45 17.62 -28.34 -7.18
CA SER A 45 16.84 -27.47 -6.33
C SER A 45 17.73 -27.02 -5.18
N PRO A 46 17.94 -25.71 -4.97
CA PRO A 46 18.19 -25.19 -3.65
C PRO A 46 16.88 -24.61 -3.08
N ALA A 47 16.79 -24.68 -1.76
CA ALA A 47 15.76 -24.07 -0.92
C ALA A 47 15.43 -22.62 -1.32
N PRO A 48 14.26 -22.07 -0.93
CA PRO A 48 13.97 -20.66 -1.16
C PRO A 48 15.01 -19.83 -0.40
N SER A 49 16.05 -19.39 -1.10
CA SER A 49 16.91 -18.32 -0.63
C SER A 49 15.98 -17.12 -0.47
N GLU A 50 15.74 -16.72 0.77
CA GLU A 50 15.27 -15.38 1.12
C GLU A 50 16.14 -14.45 0.28
N SER A 51 15.56 -13.95 -0.81
CA SER A 51 16.26 -13.06 -1.68
C SER A 51 16.55 -11.86 -0.81
N GLU A 52 17.82 -11.70 -0.46
CA GLU A 52 18.36 -10.49 0.11
C GLU A 52 18.18 -9.44 -0.99
N VAL A 53 16.94 -8.93 -1.10
CA VAL A 53 16.60 -7.79 -1.94
C VAL A 53 17.52 -6.73 -1.41
N ALA A 54 18.56 -6.42 -2.18
CA ALA A 54 19.54 -5.41 -1.85
C ALA A 54 18.77 -4.25 -1.22
N ARG A 55 19.05 -4.00 0.06
CA ARG A 55 18.30 -3.05 0.88
C ARG A 55 18.55 -1.66 0.33
N GLN A 56 17.82 -1.32 -0.73
CA GLN A 56 17.91 -0.05 -1.41
C GLN A 56 17.47 1.00 -0.41
N GLN A 57 18.37 1.96 -0.15
CA GLN A 57 18.01 3.13 0.62
C GLN A 57 16.92 3.87 -0.16
N GLY A 58 15.69 3.73 0.32
CA GLY A 58 14.51 4.35 -0.25
C GLY A 58 13.96 5.40 0.70
N SER A 59 13.08 6.24 0.20
CA SER A 59 12.30 7.16 1.01
C SER A 59 10.83 6.84 0.82
N ILE A 60 10.12 6.59 1.92
CA ILE A 60 8.67 6.42 1.91
C ILE A 60 8.03 7.65 2.54
N GLU A 61 7.18 8.35 1.78
CA GLU A 61 6.35 9.45 2.27
C GLU A 61 4.91 8.99 2.43
N VAL A 62 4.36 9.15 3.63
CA VAL A 62 2.96 8.84 3.97
C VAL A 62 2.26 10.13 4.37
N ARG A 63 1.15 10.44 3.70
CA ARG A 63 0.35 11.64 3.97
C ARG A 63 -1.00 11.26 4.59
N ILE A 64 -1.27 11.73 5.80
CA ILE A 64 -2.52 11.51 6.52
C ILE A 64 -3.12 12.88 6.88
N GLY A 65 -4.14 13.30 6.13
CA GLY A 65 -4.73 14.64 6.28
C GLY A 65 -3.70 15.75 6.05
N ARG A 66 -3.32 16.44 7.13
CA ARG A 66 -2.29 17.50 7.12
C ARG A 66 -0.91 17.03 7.60
N ALA A 67 -0.81 15.80 8.11
CA ALA A 67 0.44 15.23 8.60
C ALA A 67 1.20 14.53 7.46
N VAL A 68 2.52 14.69 7.44
CA VAL A 68 3.43 14.03 6.50
C VAL A 68 4.47 13.29 7.32
N VAL A 69 4.59 11.98 7.09
CA VAL A 69 5.59 11.12 7.71
C VAL A 69 6.53 10.65 6.63
N LYS A 70 7.81 10.99 6.78
CA LYS A 70 8.86 10.59 5.86
C LYS A 70 9.79 9.61 6.56
N VAL A 71 9.97 8.43 5.97
CA VAL A 71 10.88 7.39 6.45
C VAL A 71 11.96 7.22 5.41
N ASP A 72 13.18 7.68 5.73
CA ASP A 72 14.36 7.57 4.88
C ASP A 72 15.23 6.39 5.32
N GLY A 73 15.74 5.62 4.36
CA GLY A 73 16.72 4.56 4.59
C GLY A 73 16.24 3.18 4.15
N ILE A 74 16.71 2.15 4.86
CA ILE A 74 16.32 0.77 4.60
C ILE A 74 14.99 0.54 5.29
N VAL A 75 13.91 0.48 4.53
CA VAL A 75 12.57 0.30 5.07
C VAL A 75 12.11 -1.15 4.89
N ASP A 76 11.89 -1.83 6.01
CA ASP A 76 11.31 -3.17 6.05
C ASP A 76 9.79 -3.10 6.31
N ALA A 77 9.05 -4.14 5.91
CA ALA A 77 7.61 -4.25 6.11
C ALA A 77 7.20 -4.19 7.59
N GLU A 78 7.97 -4.81 8.50
CA GLU A 78 7.71 -4.77 9.94
C GLU A 78 7.85 -3.35 10.51
N MET A 79 8.89 -2.63 10.07
CA MET A 79 9.15 -1.25 10.49
C MET A 79 8.03 -0.32 9.99
N LEU A 80 7.63 -0.47 8.72
CA LEU A 80 6.52 0.30 8.16
C LEU A 80 5.21 0.01 8.88
N ARG A 81 4.92 -1.26 9.22
CA ARG A 81 3.72 -1.65 9.96
C ARG A 81 3.68 -1.03 11.36
N THR A 82 4.84 -0.93 12.02
CA THR A 82 4.97 -0.29 13.34
C THR A 82 4.70 1.21 13.25
N VAL A 83 5.33 1.90 12.29
CA VAL A 83 5.12 3.34 12.07
C VAL A 83 3.66 3.62 11.75
N LEU A 84 3.06 2.90 10.79
CA LEU A 84 1.63 3.06 10.45
C LEU A 84 0.70 2.70 11.62
N GLY A 85 1.07 1.72 12.45
CA GLY A 85 0.34 1.35 13.66
C GLY A 85 0.29 2.49 14.69
N SER A 86 1.40 3.19 14.88
CA SER A 86 1.48 4.34 15.79
C SER A 86 0.68 5.57 15.34
N LEU A 87 0.40 5.69 14.04
CA LEU A 87 -0.39 6.78 13.46
C LEU A 87 -1.90 6.56 13.54
N ARG A 88 -2.35 5.36 13.96
CA ARG A 88 -3.77 4.99 14.11
C ARG A 88 -4.33 5.24 15.52
N SER A 89 -3.65 6.05 16.33
CA SER A 89 -4.06 6.42 17.69
C SER A 89 -4.43 7.90 17.78
#